data_AF-A0A6L8G878-F1
#
_entry.id   AF-A0A6L8G878-F1
#
_cell.length_a   1.000
_cell.length_b   1.000
_cell.length_c   1.000
_cell.angle_alpha   90.00
_cell.angle_beta   90.00
_cell.angle_gamma   90.00
#
_symmetry.space_group_name_H-M   'P 1'
#
loop_
_entity.id
_entity.type
_entity.pdbx_description
1 polymer ?
#
loop_
_entity_poly.entity_id
_entity_poly.type
_entity_poly.pdbx_seq_one_letter_code
_entity_poly.pdbx_strand_id
1 'polypeptide(L)'
;MPALQRRIDSDRVGEGTIEMVRAGACNYWAQGVDGLYIAHWFGCWPYEADFYQKLREVPFPETMAAKDKIYRVPSEGSAPAPEAIAPNVANPLPIELAKGQALQVGFAVSDDLKKWDKVNRVHEVILRVRVQETTERDRLRFAFNGKELPQSLLRKINQMYVMDAPRYRVFGYWYVFRLPEKFRPVQGWNVLEVELLKRDGQALPAVVLRDVELEIKYLMGKNYHRGLIDADLGPGEL
;
A
#
# COMPACT_ATOMS: atom_id res chain seq x y z
N MET A 1 -19.04 15.06 -5.02
CA MET A 1 -18.89 14.08 -3.92
C MET A 1 -17.84 13.06 -4.33
N PRO A 2 -16.78 12.83 -3.53
CA PRO A 2 -15.76 11.84 -3.85
C PRO A 2 -16.33 10.41 -3.86
N ALA A 3 -15.79 9.57 -4.73
CA ALA A 3 -16.17 8.16 -4.86
C ALA A 3 -15.12 7.25 -4.21
N LEU A 4 -15.52 6.52 -3.18
CA LEU A 4 -14.75 5.45 -2.57
C LEU A 4 -14.96 4.16 -3.36
N GLN A 5 -14.02 3.89 -4.27
CA GLN A 5 -14.03 2.69 -5.10
C GLN A 5 -13.81 1.44 -4.26
N ARG A 6 -14.61 0.39 -4.50
CA ARG A 6 -14.35 -0.94 -3.96
C ARG A 6 -13.31 -1.70 -4.78
N ARG A 7 -13.39 -1.59 -6.10
CA ARG A 7 -12.53 -2.32 -7.02
C ARG A 7 -11.09 -1.85 -6.87
N ILE A 8 -10.21 -2.79 -6.55
CA ILE A 8 -8.76 -2.59 -6.45
C ILE A 8 -8.07 -3.12 -7.70
N ASP A 9 -8.56 -4.25 -8.18
CA ASP A 9 -8.11 -4.99 -9.36
C ASP A 9 -6.61 -5.29 -9.46
N SER A 10 -5.95 -5.58 -8.34
CA SER A 10 -4.56 -6.09 -8.35
C SER A 10 -4.50 -7.61 -8.50
N ASP A 11 -3.31 -8.14 -8.76
CA ASP A 11 -3.04 -9.58 -8.88
C ASP A 11 -3.30 -10.36 -7.57
N ARG A 12 -3.27 -9.65 -6.43
CA ARG A 12 -3.51 -10.21 -5.11
C ARG A 12 -4.92 -9.91 -4.58
N VAL A 13 -5.51 -8.79 -4.95
CA VAL A 13 -6.74 -8.27 -4.33
C VAL A 13 -7.66 -7.69 -5.41
N GLY A 14 -8.85 -8.27 -5.57
CA GLY A 14 -9.85 -7.78 -6.53
C GLY A 14 -10.68 -6.65 -5.96
N GLU A 15 -11.16 -6.84 -4.74
CA GLU A 15 -11.99 -5.90 -4.01
C GLU A 15 -11.27 -5.47 -2.74
N GLY A 16 -11.36 -4.18 -2.40
CA GLY A 16 -10.61 -3.61 -1.29
C GLY A 16 -10.92 -4.27 0.04
N THR A 17 -9.86 -4.65 0.76
CA THR A 17 -9.96 -5.10 2.15
C THR A 17 -10.46 -3.96 3.03
N ILE A 18 -10.89 -4.26 4.26
CA ILE A 18 -11.30 -3.22 5.21
C ILE A 18 -10.18 -2.21 5.46
N GLU A 19 -8.91 -2.62 5.50
CA GLU A 19 -7.74 -1.76 5.69
C GLU A 19 -7.55 -0.78 4.53
N MET A 20 -7.75 -1.23 3.28
CA MET A 20 -7.70 -0.36 2.10
C MET A 20 -8.86 0.63 2.07
N VAL A 21 -10.06 0.17 2.43
CA VAL A 21 -11.27 1.01 2.53
C VAL A 21 -11.08 2.09 3.59
N ARG A 22 -10.56 1.75 4.78
CA ARG A 22 -10.22 2.71 5.83
C ARG A 22 -9.24 3.77 5.34
N ALA A 23 -8.16 3.36 4.67
CA ALA A 23 -7.15 4.29 4.14
C ALA A 23 -7.76 5.30 3.15
N GLY A 24 -8.55 4.82 2.19
CA GLY A 24 -9.24 5.67 1.21
C GLY A 24 -10.27 6.60 1.84
N ALA A 25 -11.10 6.07 2.75
CA ALA A 25 -12.11 6.87 3.45
C ALA A 25 -11.47 7.97 4.31
N CYS A 26 -10.47 7.64 5.13
CA CYS A 26 -9.76 8.63 5.95
C CYS A 26 -9.06 9.70 5.11
N ASN A 27 -8.51 9.35 3.94
CA ASN A 27 -7.95 10.34 3.01
C ASN A 27 -8.99 11.31 2.45
N TYR A 28 -10.21 10.85 2.17
CA TYR A 28 -11.29 11.75 1.75
C TYR A 28 -11.80 12.60 2.92
N TRP A 29 -11.99 12.02 4.10
CA TRP A 29 -12.40 12.78 5.29
C TRP A 29 -11.38 13.86 5.66
N ALA A 30 -10.09 13.59 5.51
CA ALA A 30 -9.02 14.58 5.72
C ALA A 30 -9.10 15.77 4.76
N GLN A 31 -9.83 15.67 3.64
CA GLN A 31 -10.10 16.78 2.72
C GLN A 31 -11.31 17.64 3.14
N GLY A 32 -11.97 17.31 4.25
CA GLY A 32 -13.11 18.09 4.77
C GLY A 32 -14.41 17.91 3.99
N VAL A 33 -14.58 16.76 3.32
CA VAL A 33 -15.80 16.45 2.56
C VAL A 33 -16.98 16.13 3.49
N ASP A 34 -18.20 16.46 3.07
CA ASP A 34 -19.43 16.21 3.85
C ASP A 34 -20.03 14.81 3.63
N GLY A 35 -19.47 14.03 2.71
CA GLY A 35 -20.00 12.71 2.38
C GLY A 35 -19.14 11.93 1.40
N LEU A 36 -19.27 10.61 1.45
CA LEU A 36 -18.58 9.66 0.58
C LEU A 36 -19.60 8.87 -0.23
N TYR A 37 -19.40 8.80 -1.55
CA TYR A 37 -20.13 7.87 -2.40
C TYR A 37 -19.43 6.50 -2.41
N ILE A 38 -20.12 5.42 -2.08
CA ILE A 38 -19.57 4.06 -2.12
C ILE A 38 -19.75 3.42 -3.51
N ALA A 39 -18.75 3.56 -4.38
CA ALA A 39 -18.85 3.19 -5.79
C ALA A 39 -18.59 1.69 -6.04
N HIS A 40 -19.52 1.03 -6.74
CA HIS A 40 -19.48 -0.40 -7.11
C HIS A 40 -19.62 -1.39 -5.94
N TRP A 41 -20.14 -0.95 -4.80
CA TRP A 41 -20.34 -1.81 -3.62
C TRP A 41 -21.48 -2.81 -3.79
N PHE A 42 -22.34 -2.66 -4.80
CA PHE A 42 -23.34 -3.70 -5.16
C PHE A 42 -22.68 -5.04 -5.53
N GLY A 43 -21.42 -5.03 -5.98
CA GLY A 43 -20.63 -6.25 -6.19
C GLY A 43 -20.34 -7.02 -4.90
N CYS A 44 -20.72 -6.52 -3.72
CA CYS A 44 -20.58 -7.23 -2.45
C CYS A 44 -21.70 -8.24 -2.22
N TRP A 45 -22.70 -8.33 -3.11
CA TRP A 45 -23.77 -9.30 -2.97
C TRP A 45 -23.28 -10.75 -3.19
N PRO A 46 -23.62 -11.71 -2.32
CA PRO A 46 -24.41 -11.55 -1.09
C PRO A 46 -23.61 -10.87 0.03
N TYR A 47 -24.26 -9.97 0.78
CA TYR A 47 -23.60 -9.16 1.79
C TYR A 47 -23.20 -9.97 3.04
N GLU A 48 -21.90 -10.07 3.28
CA GLU A 48 -21.33 -10.79 4.43
C GLU A 48 -20.77 -9.86 5.51
N ALA A 49 -20.21 -10.44 6.58
CA ALA A 49 -19.73 -9.71 7.76
C ALA A 49 -18.73 -8.59 7.42
N ASP A 50 -17.79 -8.84 6.50
CA ASP A 50 -16.80 -7.84 6.05
C ASP A 50 -17.46 -6.61 5.43
N PHE A 51 -18.53 -6.79 4.64
CA PHE A 51 -19.28 -5.68 4.05
C PHE A 51 -19.94 -4.81 5.13
N TYR A 52 -20.62 -5.43 6.09
CA TYR A 52 -21.26 -4.69 7.18
C TYR A 52 -20.26 -4.01 8.10
N GLN A 53 -19.08 -4.61 8.31
CA GLN A 53 -17.99 -3.95 9.02
C GLN A 53 -17.57 -2.66 8.32
N LYS A 54 -17.37 -2.70 7.00
CA LYS A 54 -17.04 -1.51 6.19
C LYS A 54 -18.10 -0.41 6.34
N LEU A 55 -19.38 -0.75 6.22
CA LEU A 55 -20.47 0.24 6.34
C LEU A 55 -20.56 0.89 7.72
N ARG A 56 -20.22 0.17 8.80
CA ARG A 56 -20.22 0.73 10.16
C ARG A 56 -19.02 1.63 10.46
N GLU A 57 -17.92 1.46 9.73
CA GLU A 57 -16.68 2.21 9.99
C GLU A 57 -16.52 3.43 9.07
N VAL A 58 -16.82 3.29 7.77
CA VAL A 58 -16.58 4.33 6.75
C VAL A 58 -17.15 5.71 7.11
N PRO A 59 -18.36 5.85 7.69
CA PRO A 59 -18.91 7.16 8.05
C PRO A 59 -18.16 7.88 9.18
N PHE A 60 -17.35 7.17 9.97
CA PHE A 60 -16.82 7.64 11.25
C PHE A 60 -15.28 7.57 11.27
N PRO A 61 -14.56 8.60 10.77
CA PRO A 61 -13.10 8.59 10.70
C PRO A 61 -12.40 8.32 12.05
N GLU A 62 -12.99 8.75 13.16
CA GLU A 62 -12.52 8.50 14.51
C GLU A 62 -12.49 7.01 14.88
N THR A 63 -13.43 6.22 14.35
CA THR A 63 -13.47 4.76 14.58
C THR A 63 -12.37 4.02 13.83
N MET A 64 -11.89 4.62 12.73
CA MET A 64 -10.84 4.07 11.87
C MET A 64 -9.45 4.60 12.25
N ALA A 65 -9.36 5.66 13.05
CA ALA A 65 -8.16 6.46 13.24
C ALA A 65 -6.93 5.65 13.71
N ALA A 66 -7.12 4.68 14.61
CA ALA A 66 -6.07 3.77 15.09
C ALA A 66 -6.35 2.29 14.75
N LYS A 67 -6.91 2.06 13.56
CA LYS A 67 -7.04 0.73 12.96
C LYS A 67 -6.08 0.60 11.81
N ASP A 68 -5.73 -0.65 11.49
CA ASP A 68 -4.84 -0.98 10.39
C ASP A 68 -5.35 -0.39 9.07
N LYS A 69 -4.43 0.16 8.28
CA LYS A 69 -4.71 0.79 7.00
C LYS A 69 -3.66 0.42 5.97
N ILE A 70 -4.11 0.24 4.73
CA ILE A 70 -3.25 0.01 3.57
C ILE A 70 -3.51 1.13 2.57
N TYR A 71 -2.58 2.08 2.51
CA TYR A 71 -2.51 3.09 1.47
C TYR A 71 -1.92 2.47 0.23
N ARG A 72 -2.48 2.77 -0.94
CA ARG A 72 -1.91 2.32 -2.21
C ARG A 72 -1.95 3.43 -3.24
N VAL A 73 -0.96 3.41 -4.12
CA VAL A 73 -1.03 4.14 -5.38
C VAL A 73 -1.82 3.27 -6.36
N PRO A 74 -2.83 3.80 -7.07
CA PRO A 74 -3.52 3.03 -8.10
C PRO A 74 -2.55 2.52 -9.16
N SER A 75 -2.63 1.21 -9.43
CA SER A 75 -1.90 0.53 -10.49
C SER A 75 -2.87 -0.07 -11.50
N GLU A 76 -2.48 -0.17 -12.76
CA GLU A 76 -3.29 -0.82 -13.80
C GLU A 76 -3.65 -2.26 -13.40
N GLY A 77 -4.96 -2.54 -13.47
CA GLY A 77 -5.55 -3.87 -13.36
C GLY A 77 -5.89 -4.47 -14.73
N SER A 78 -6.69 -5.54 -14.72
CA SER A 78 -7.17 -6.23 -15.92
C SER A 78 -8.32 -5.53 -16.64
N ALA A 79 -9.10 -4.66 -15.98
CA ALA A 79 -10.09 -3.72 -16.57
C ALA A 79 -10.82 -2.85 -15.51
N PRO A 80 -11.31 -1.63 -15.83
CA PRO A 80 -11.28 -0.90 -17.11
C PRO A 80 -10.19 0.18 -17.17
N ALA A 81 -10.14 0.90 -18.30
CA ALA A 81 -9.11 1.89 -18.67
C ALA A 81 -8.69 2.87 -17.54
N PRO A 82 -7.44 3.38 -17.57
CA PRO A 82 -6.87 4.28 -16.54
C PRO A 82 -7.79 5.45 -16.13
N GLU A 83 -8.50 6.00 -17.11
CA GLU A 83 -9.44 7.13 -16.98
C GLU A 83 -10.68 6.79 -16.14
N ALA A 84 -11.09 5.52 -16.07
CA ALA A 84 -12.27 5.08 -15.32
C ALA A 84 -11.95 4.79 -13.84
N ILE A 85 -10.70 4.46 -13.51
CA ILE A 85 -10.27 4.11 -12.15
C ILE A 85 -9.92 5.37 -11.36
N ALA A 86 -9.26 6.33 -11.99
CA ALA A 86 -8.84 7.57 -11.34
C ALA A 86 -8.56 8.71 -12.34
N PRO A 87 -9.60 9.37 -12.88
CA PRO A 87 -9.45 10.39 -13.94
C PRO A 87 -8.58 11.61 -13.55
N ASN A 88 -8.28 11.78 -12.26
CA ASN A 88 -7.49 12.89 -11.73
C ASN A 88 -6.20 12.46 -11.01
N VAL A 89 -5.77 11.20 -11.15
CA VAL A 89 -4.47 10.77 -10.60
C VAL A 89 -3.39 10.99 -11.66
N ALA A 90 -2.55 11.99 -11.44
CA ALA A 90 -1.36 12.19 -12.25
C ALA A 90 -0.43 10.97 -12.08
N ASN A 91 -0.04 10.35 -13.20
CA ASN A 91 0.91 9.23 -13.30
C ASN A 91 0.47 7.96 -12.52
N PRO A 92 -0.62 7.28 -12.94
CA PRO A 92 -0.95 5.96 -12.40
C PRO A 92 0.20 4.98 -12.70
N LEU A 93 0.45 4.06 -11.77
CA LEU A 93 1.36 2.94 -12.02
C LEU A 93 0.73 1.99 -13.07
N PRO A 94 1.50 1.23 -13.86
CA PRO A 94 2.95 1.10 -13.85
C PRO A 94 3.70 2.25 -14.55
N ILE A 95 4.96 2.48 -14.17
CA ILE A 95 5.83 3.49 -14.78
C ILE A 95 7.22 2.90 -15.05
N GLU A 96 7.76 3.12 -16.26
CA GLU A 96 9.11 2.72 -16.63
C GLU A 96 10.17 3.55 -15.89
N LEU A 97 11.22 2.88 -15.41
CA LEU A 97 12.36 3.51 -14.75
C LEU A 97 13.49 3.75 -15.77
N ALA A 98 13.80 5.03 -16.00
CA ALA A 98 14.98 5.43 -16.76
C ALA A 98 16.24 5.34 -15.89
N LYS A 99 17.32 4.75 -16.44
CA LYS A 99 18.60 4.63 -15.74
C LYS A 99 19.16 6.01 -15.37
N GLY A 100 19.54 6.20 -14.11
CA GLY A 100 20.11 7.44 -13.59
C GLY A 100 19.11 8.59 -13.44
N GLN A 101 17.82 8.33 -13.59
CA GLN A 101 16.76 9.29 -13.30
C GLN A 101 15.89 8.77 -12.14
N ALA A 102 15.73 9.59 -11.11
CA ALA A 102 14.86 9.27 -10.00
C ALA A 102 13.40 9.54 -10.40
N LEU A 103 12.58 8.49 -10.38
CA LEU A 103 11.13 8.60 -10.51
C LEU A 103 10.54 8.93 -9.15
N GLN A 104 9.64 9.91 -9.09
CA GLN A 104 8.90 10.26 -7.88
C GLN A 104 7.44 9.82 -7.99
N VAL A 105 6.96 9.11 -6.97
CA VAL A 105 5.56 8.70 -6.82
C VAL A 105 5.02 9.28 -5.51
N GLY A 106 4.09 10.20 -5.63
CA GLY A 106 3.48 10.88 -4.48
C GLY A 106 2.11 10.30 -4.12
N PHE A 107 1.82 10.24 -2.81
CA PHE A 107 0.53 9.79 -2.31
C PHE A 107 0.20 10.39 -0.93
N ALA A 108 -1.10 10.49 -0.62
CA ALA A 108 -1.58 11.02 0.65
C ALA A 108 -1.73 9.93 1.72
N VAL A 109 -1.38 10.28 2.96
CA VAL A 109 -1.57 9.46 4.17
C VAL A 109 -2.25 10.32 5.23
N SER A 110 -3.45 9.94 5.67
CA SER A 110 -4.23 10.74 6.64
C SER A 110 -3.90 10.44 8.10
N ASP A 111 -3.19 9.34 8.38
CA ASP A 111 -2.80 8.93 9.73
C ASP A 111 -1.80 9.90 10.39
N ASP A 112 -2.12 10.33 11.62
CA ASP A 112 -1.21 11.07 12.49
C ASP A 112 -0.42 10.09 13.37
N LEU A 113 0.71 9.60 12.85
CA LEU A 113 1.56 8.67 13.60
C LEU A 113 2.18 9.31 14.84
N LYS A 114 2.48 10.61 14.82
CA LYS A 114 3.04 11.32 15.98
C LYS A 114 2.06 11.30 17.16
N LYS A 115 0.76 11.45 16.90
CA LYS A 115 -0.29 11.31 17.93
C LYS A 115 -0.32 9.89 18.49
N TRP A 116 -0.29 8.87 17.64
CA TRP A 116 -0.44 7.47 18.09
C TRP A 116 0.82 6.88 18.71
N ASP A 117 1.99 7.40 18.38
CA ASP A 117 3.26 7.05 19.01
C ASP A 117 3.31 7.48 20.48
N LYS A 118 2.75 8.64 20.83
CA LYS A 118 2.64 9.09 22.24
C LYS A 118 1.92 8.09 23.15
N VAL A 119 1.01 7.32 22.58
CA VAL A 119 0.25 6.28 23.30
C VAL A 119 0.71 4.86 22.96
N ASN A 120 1.84 4.71 22.26
CA ASN A 120 2.46 3.42 21.87
C ASN A 120 1.47 2.48 21.15
N ARG A 121 0.69 3.03 20.21
CA ARG A 121 -0.26 2.25 19.42
C ARG A 121 0.23 1.91 18.02
N VAL A 122 1.21 2.60 17.47
CA VAL A 122 1.80 2.23 16.17
C VAL A 122 2.66 0.98 16.36
N HIS A 123 2.25 -0.13 15.75
CA HIS A 123 2.96 -1.40 15.84
C HIS A 123 4.06 -1.50 14.77
N GLU A 124 3.66 -1.37 13.50
CA GLU A 124 4.54 -1.58 12.37
C GLU A 124 4.12 -0.66 11.22
N VAL A 125 5.11 -0.18 10.47
CA VAL A 125 4.88 0.56 9.22
C VAL A 125 5.67 -0.14 8.13
N ILE A 126 4.97 -0.58 7.08
CA ILE A 126 5.56 -1.38 6.01
C ILE A 126 5.33 -0.68 4.67
N LEU A 127 6.40 -0.31 3.99
CA LEU A 127 6.36 0.15 2.61
C LEU A 127 6.72 -1.02 1.69
N ARG A 128 5.84 -1.34 0.74
CA ARG A 128 6.03 -2.38 -0.26
C ARG A 128 6.10 -1.75 -1.63
N VAL A 129 7.13 -2.13 -2.37
CA VAL A 129 7.34 -1.68 -3.73
C VAL A 129 7.55 -2.88 -4.61
N ARG A 130 6.78 -3.02 -5.70
CA ARG A 130 7.01 -4.07 -6.69
C ARG A 130 7.64 -3.48 -7.94
N VAL A 131 8.73 -4.11 -8.35
CA VAL A 131 9.45 -3.76 -9.58
C VAL A 131 9.48 -4.98 -10.49
N GLN A 132 9.01 -4.80 -11.73
CA GLN A 132 9.04 -5.83 -12.78
C GLN A 132 10.28 -5.69 -13.65
N GLU A 133 10.55 -6.76 -14.40
CA GLU A 133 11.63 -6.81 -15.37
C GLU A 133 13.02 -6.49 -14.80
N THR A 134 13.17 -6.63 -13.48
CA THR A 134 14.43 -6.43 -12.78
C THR A 134 15.15 -7.76 -12.56
N THR A 135 16.47 -7.73 -12.54
CA THR A 135 17.33 -8.87 -12.23
C THR A 135 18.11 -8.63 -10.95
N GLU A 136 18.72 -9.67 -10.40
CA GLU A 136 19.58 -9.55 -9.21
C GLU A 136 20.83 -8.70 -9.45
N ARG A 137 21.18 -8.44 -10.72
CA ARG A 137 22.33 -7.62 -11.13
C ARG A 137 21.98 -6.14 -11.24
N ASP A 138 20.69 -5.80 -11.30
CA ASP A 138 20.25 -4.41 -11.25
C ASP A 138 20.53 -3.81 -9.86
N ARG A 139 20.76 -2.50 -9.83
CA ARG A 139 20.85 -1.74 -8.59
C ARG A 139 19.80 -0.65 -8.61
N LEU A 140 18.92 -0.71 -7.63
CA LEU A 140 17.87 0.26 -7.38
C LEU A 140 18.18 1.00 -6.08
N ARG A 141 17.92 2.30 -6.07
CA ARG A 141 17.94 3.15 -4.88
C ARG A 141 16.50 3.56 -4.58
N PHE A 142 16.15 3.53 -3.30
CA PHE A 142 14.85 3.93 -2.81
C PHE A 142 15.03 5.03 -1.78
N ALA A 143 14.28 6.13 -1.89
CA ALA A 143 14.18 7.14 -0.86
C ALA A 143 12.71 7.43 -0.55
N PHE A 144 12.41 7.75 0.70
CA PHE A 144 11.06 8.06 1.13
C PHE A 144 11.08 9.37 1.91
N ASN A 145 10.28 10.34 1.47
CA ASN A 145 10.27 11.71 1.97
C ASN A 145 11.68 12.34 2.03
N GLY A 146 12.45 12.19 0.95
CA GLY A 146 13.81 12.70 0.80
C GLY A 146 14.89 11.96 1.62
N LYS A 147 14.54 10.86 2.30
CA LYS A 147 15.49 10.05 3.08
C LYS A 147 15.71 8.71 2.41
N GLU A 148 16.96 8.41 2.08
CA GLU A 148 17.32 7.12 1.49
C GLU A 148 17.06 5.96 2.44
N LEU A 149 16.37 4.92 1.93
CA LEU A 149 16.02 3.72 2.68
C LEU A 149 17.19 2.73 2.66
N PRO A 150 17.83 2.46 3.81
CA PRO A 150 18.98 1.56 3.83
C PRO A 150 18.57 0.10 3.61
N GLN A 151 19.49 -0.68 3.05
CA GLN A 151 19.29 -2.11 2.79
C GLN A 151 18.99 -2.92 4.06
N SER A 152 19.41 -2.46 5.24
CA SER A 152 19.10 -3.11 6.52
C SER A 152 17.60 -3.16 6.86
N LEU A 153 16.78 -2.31 6.25
CA LEU A 153 15.32 -2.33 6.42
C LEU A 153 14.61 -3.22 5.39
N LEU A 154 15.33 -3.66 4.36
CA LEU A 154 14.78 -4.27 3.17
C LEU A 154 14.76 -5.80 3.28
N ARG A 155 13.58 -6.37 3.11
CA ARG A 155 13.39 -7.77 2.69
C ARG A 155 13.01 -7.79 1.22
N LYS A 156 13.81 -8.48 0.40
CA LYS A 156 13.44 -8.79 -0.99
C LYS A 156 12.70 -10.11 -1.07
N ILE A 157 11.62 -10.15 -1.85
CA ILE A 157 10.88 -11.39 -2.17
C ILE A 157 10.92 -11.56 -3.68
N ASN A 158 11.53 -12.66 -4.13
CA ASN A 158 11.58 -13.00 -5.55
C ASN A 158 10.25 -13.61 -5.98
N GLN A 159 9.55 -12.92 -6.90
CA GLN A 159 8.38 -13.42 -7.61
C GLN A 159 8.57 -13.28 -9.12
N MET A 160 9.81 -13.36 -9.61
CA MET A 160 10.11 -13.36 -11.05
C MET A 160 9.42 -14.50 -11.79
N TYR A 161 9.14 -15.58 -11.07
CA TYR A 161 8.34 -16.67 -11.57
C TYR A 161 7.45 -17.21 -10.45
N VAL A 162 6.13 -17.18 -10.64
CA VAL A 162 5.13 -17.71 -9.70
C VAL A 162 4.22 -18.70 -10.42
N MET A 163 4.03 -19.87 -9.81
CA MET A 163 3.14 -20.91 -10.34
C MET A 163 1.69 -20.74 -9.89
N ASP A 164 1.50 -20.09 -8.75
CA ASP A 164 0.20 -19.81 -8.17
C ASP A 164 0.10 -18.33 -7.78
N ALA A 165 -1.09 -17.75 -7.95
CA ALA A 165 -1.41 -16.38 -7.59
C ALA A 165 -2.89 -16.28 -7.23
N PRO A 166 -3.28 -15.45 -6.24
CA PRO A 166 -4.67 -15.39 -5.79
C PRO A 166 -5.70 -15.05 -6.88
N ARG A 167 -5.32 -14.26 -7.89
CA ARG A 167 -6.22 -13.89 -9.00
C ARG A 167 -5.61 -14.14 -10.36
N TYR A 168 -4.51 -13.47 -10.66
CA TYR A 168 -3.77 -13.62 -11.91
C TYR A 168 -2.28 -13.44 -11.65
N ARG A 169 -1.43 -13.94 -12.56
CA ARG A 169 0.01 -13.90 -12.36
C ARG A 169 0.57 -12.55 -12.76
N VAL A 170 1.33 -11.97 -11.85
CA VAL A 170 2.22 -10.85 -12.14
C VAL A 170 3.60 -11.24 -11.62
N PHE A 171 4.64 -10.89 -12.36
CA PHE A 171 6.02 -11.21 -11.99
C PHE A 171 6.77 -10.00 -11.47
N GLY A 172 7.89 -10.22 -10.80
CA GLY A 172 8.81 -9.17 -10.36
C GLY A 172 9.40 -9.44 -8.98
N TYR A 173 10.13 -8.46 -8.46
CA TYR A 173 10.58 -8.48 -7.06
C TYR A 173 9.73 -7.55 -6.22
N TRP A 174 9.36 -8.02 -5.02
CA TRP A 174 8.89 -7.14 -3.96
C TRP A 174 10.06 -6.67 -3.11
N TYR A 175 10.13 -5.36 -2.92
CA TYR A 175 11.00 -4.66 -2.01
C TYR A 175 10.16 -4.23 -0.81
N VAL A 176 10.29 -4.95 0.30
CA VAL A 176 9.49 -4.76 1.51
C VAL A 176 10.36 -4.09 2.57
N PHE A 177 10.09 -2.82 2.85
CA PHE A 177 10.77 -2.02 3.86
C PHE A 177 9.93 -1.94 5.13
N ARG A 178 10.52 -2.32 6.26
CA ARG A 178 9.96 -2.03 7.59
C ARG A 178 10.51 -0.70 8.07
N LEU A 179 9.65 0.29 8.22
CA LEU A 179 10.03 1.67 8.46
C LEU A 179 10.07 1.97 9.96
N PRO A 180 11.27 2.15 10.56
CA PRO A 180 11.37 2.65 11.93
C PRO A 180 10.96 4.14 11.95
N GLU A 181 10.78 4.69 13.15
CA GLU A 181 10.25 6.05 13.38
C GLU A 181 10.87 7.12 12.48
N LYS A 182 12.20 7.07 12.28
CA LYS A 182 12.96 8.01 11.42
C LYS A 182 12.44 8.10 9.97
N PHE A 183 11.91 7.00 9.43
CA PHE A 183 11.46 6.87 8.04
C PHE A 183 9.95 6.73 7.90
N ARG A 184 9.18 6.87 8.99
CA ARG A 184 7.71 6.77 8.95
C ARG A 184 7.11 7.88 8.08
N PRO A 185 5.92 7.65 7.50
CA PRO A 185 5.20 8.66 6.73
C PRO A 185 4.84 9.86 7.60
N VAL A 186 4.62 10.99 6.96
CA VAL A 186 4.01 12.17 7.58
C VAL A 186 2.52 12.19 7.27
N GLN A 187 1.73 12.81 8.14
CA GLN A 187 0.34 13.11 7.83
C GLN A 187 0.31 14.11 6.66
N GLY A 188 -0.45 13.78 5.61
CA GLY A 188 -0.53 14.54 4.37
C GLY A 188 0.24 13.88 3.22
N TRP A 189 0.92 14.68 2.41
CA TRP A 189 1.59 14.23 1.19
C TRP A 189 2.93 13.56 1.50
N ASN A 190 3.16 12.39 0.90
CA ASN A 190 4.40 11.62 1.00
C ASN A 190 4.92 11.31 -0.40
N VAL A 191 6.24 11.18 -0.55
CA VAL A 191 6.89 10.90 -1.83
C VAL A 191 7.84 9.73 -1.70
N LEU A 192 7.64 8.71 -2.54
CA LEU A 192 8.60 7.65 -2.80
C LEU A 192 9.42 8.02 -4.02
N GLU A 193 10.74 7.95 -3.89
CA GLU A 193 11.68 8.09 -5.00
C GLU A 193 12.30 6.73 -5.31
N VAL A 194 12.31 6.35 -6.59
CA VAL A 194 12.92 5.11 -7.07
C VAL A 194 13.85 5.44 -8.22
N GLU A 195 15.11 5.00 -8.12
CA GLU A 195 16.13 5.28 -9.12
C GLU A 195 16.83 3.99 -9.54
N LEU A 196 16.89 3.74 -10.86
CA LEU A 196 17.67 2.65 -11.43
C LEU A 196 19.12 3.10 -11.60
N LEU A 197 19.97 2.79 -10.63
CA LEU A 197 21.40 3.12 -10.65
C LEU A 197 22.17 2.30 -11.67
N LYS A 198 21.85 1.00 -11.77
CA LYS A 198 22.50 0.07 -12.68
C LYS A 198 21.46 -0.86 -13.30
N ARG A 199 21.48 -0.94 -14.64
CA ARG A 199 20.76 -1.94 -15.42
C ARG A 199 21.71 -3.07 -15.83
N ASP A 200 21.24 -4.31 -15.73
CA ASP A 200 21.85 -5.47 -16.35
C ASP A 200 21.82 -5.36 -17.89
N GLY A 201 23.00 -5.36 -18.52
CA GLY A 201 23.12 -5.17 -19.97
C GLY A 201 22.57 -6.33 -20.81
N GLN A 202 22.26 -7.47 -20.21
CA GLN A 202 21.65 -8.62 -20.89
C GLN A 202 20.12 -8.62 -20.84
N ALA A 203 19.53 -7.79 -19.97
CA ALA A 203 18.08 -7.75 -19.78
C ALA A 203 17.45 -6.72 -20.72
N LEU A 204 16.65 -7.21 -21.67
CA LEU A 204 16.08 -6.41 -22.77
C LEU A 204 14.89 -5.52 -22.37
N PRO A 205 13.90 -5.99 -21.57
CA PRO A 205 12.74 -5.14 -21.24
C PRO A 205 13.12 -3.95 -20.35
N ALA A 206 12.33 -2.88 -20.36
CA ALA A 206 12.51 -1.77 -19.42
C ALA A 206 12.14 -2.21 -18.00
N VAL A 207 12.85 -1.71 -16.98
CA VAL A 207 12.49 -1.93 -15.58
C VAL A 207 11.25 -1.11 -15.25
N VAL A 208 10.24 -1.71 -14.62
CA VAL A 208 8.95 -1.07 -14.38
C VAL A 208 8.62 -1.03 -12.89
N LEU A 209 8.35 0.15 -12.35
CA LEU A 209 7.71 0.32 -11.06
C LEU A 209 6.21 0.03 -11.20
N ARG A 210 5.71 -1.01 -10.54
CA ARG A 210 4.32 -1.45 -10.73
C ARG A 210 3.42 -1.19 -9.54
N ASP A 211 3.86 -1.54 -8.33
CA ASP A 211 3.00 -1.46 -7.15
C ASP A 211 3.70 -0.66 -6.06
N VAL A 212 2.96 0.23 -5.40
CA VAL A 212 3.41 0.97 -4.22
C VAL A 212 2.31 0.91 -3.17
N GLU A 213 2.62 0.29 -2.03
CA GLU A 213 1.70 0.15 -0.90
C GLU A 213 2.38 0.55 0.41
N LEU A 214 1.67 1.27 1.26
CA LEU A 214 2.10 1.61 2.60
C LEU A 214 1.06 1.09 3.58
N GLU A 215 1.45 0.12 4.40
CA GLU A 215 0.64 -0.43 5.47
C GLU A 215 1.06 0.17 6.80
N ILE A 216 0.07 0.56 7.60
CA ILE A 216 0.24 1.02 8.97
C ILE A 216 -0.56 0.06 9.85
N LYS A 217 0.12 -0.59 10.77
CA LYS A 217 -0.46 -1.52 11.73
C LYS A 217 -0.53 -0.89 13.12
N TYR A 218 -1.66 -1.06 13.79
CA TYR A 218 -1.94 -0.53 15.11
C TYR A 218 -2.25 -1.62 16.13
N LEU A 219 -1.83 -1.39 17.37
CA LEU A 219 -2.28 -2.16 18.52
C LEU A 219 -3.63 -1.63 19.03
N MET A 220 -4.43 -2.52 19.62
CA MET A 220 -5.65 -2.11 20.32
C MET A 220 -5.33 -1.20 21.52
N GLY A 221 -4.20 -1.44 22.19
CA GLY A 221 -3.64 -0.61 23.24
C GLY A 221 -2.12 -0.79 23.34
N LYS A 222 -1.47 -0.03 24.23
CA LYS A 222 -0.02 -0.15 24.46
C LYS A 222 0.34 -1.60 24.83
N ASN A 223 1.32 -2.17 24.14
CA ASN A 223 1.81 -3.54 24.34
C ASN A 223 0.74 -4.65 24.17
N TYR A 224 -0.38 -4.37 23.51
CA TYR A 224 -1.43 -5.36 23.28
C TYR A 224 -0.98 -6.39 22.22
N HIS A 225 -1.40 -7.64 22.35
CA HIS A 225 -1.14 -8.69 21.36
C HIS A 225 -1.90 -8.42 20.05
N ARG A 226 -1.43 -8.92 18.91
CA ARG A 226 -2.11 -8.69 17.63
C ARG A 226 -3.04 -9.81 17.18
N GLY A 227 -2.80 -11.03 17.64
CA GLY A 227 -3.64 -12.19 17.36
C GLY A 227 -3.97 -12.93 18.65
N LEU A 228 -4.94 -13.84 18.59
CA LEU A 228 -5.23 -14.76 19.69
C LEU A 228 -3.95 -15.52 20.10
N ILE A 229 -3.17 -15.92 19.09
CA ILE A 229 -1.79 -16.40 19.24
C ILE A 229 -0.91 -15.36 18.53
N ASP A 230 -0.08 -14.68 19.31
CA ASP A 230 0.90 -13.75 18.75
C ASP A 230 2.10 -14.54 18.23
N ALA A 231 2.54 -14.24 17.00
CA ALA A 231 3.61 -15.00 16.35
C ALA A 231 4.94 -14.94 17.12
N ASP A 232 5.15 -13.88 17.90
CA ASP A 232 6.34 -13.70 18.72
C ASP A 232 6.31 -14.54 20.02
N LEU A 233 5.15 -15.08 20.40
CA LEU A 233 5.00 -15.99 21.55
C LEU A 233 5.32 -17.45 21.19
N GLY A 234 5.62 -17.73 19.91
CA GLY A 234 5.88 -19.08 19.42
C GLY A 234 4.59 -19.82 19.03
N PRO A 235 4.67 -21.15 18.82
CA PRO A 235 3.51 -21.94 18.42
C PRO A 235 2.47 -22.00 19.53
N GLY A 236 1.18 -21.98 19.15
CA GLY A 236 0.04 -22.23 20.03
C GLY A 236 -1.04 -23.02 19.31
N GLU A 237 -1.98 -23.57 20.07
CA GLU A 237 -3.16 -24.26 19.54
C GLU A 237 -4.35 -23.28 19.49
N LEU A 238 -5.11 -23.32 18.39
CA LEU A 238 -6.35 -22.54 18.19
C LEU A 238 -7.58 -23.37 18.53
#